data_AF-A6L3I3-F1
#
_entry.id   AF-A6L3I3-F1
#
_cell.length_a   1.000
_cell.length_b   1.000
_cell.length_c   1.000
_cell.angle_alpha   90.00
_cell.angle_beta   90.00
_cell.angle_gamma   90.00
#
_symmetry.space_group_name_H-M   'P 1'
#
loop_
_entity.id
_entity.type
_entity.pdbx_description
1 polymer ?
#
loop_
_entity_poly.entity_id
_entity_poly.type
_entity_poly.pdbx_seq_one_letter_code
_entity_poly.pdbx_strand_id
1 'polypeptide(L)'
;MRKVVILTLVTLFTCVEYSQAQTTEKEMTRQEKKAAQEALDKMLFQEAKEAIDNQTFVLEADRVYFKYGTSAFVSSNTNFVGLDGDKAVVQVAFNVPFSGPNGLGGITVDGNASNYKVKTDKKGNIHVSMNVMGIGISAQVNIDIPYGSNNATVDILPNFNSSHMTLSGQILPLKKANVFKGRSL
;
A
#
# COMPACT_ATOMS: atom_id res chain seq x y z
N MET A 1 12.52 -83.89 -18.38
CA MET A 1 11.29 -83.40 -17.72
C MET A 1 11.71 -82.24 -16.81
N ARG A 2 11.50 -80.97 -17.22
CA ARG A 2 10.50 -80.00 -16.67
C ARG A 2 10.55 -79.93 -15.11
N LYS A 3 10.64 -78.79 -14.40
CA LYS A 3 10.47 -77.36 -14.70
C LYS A 3 10.65 -76.55 -13.38
N VAL A 4 11.09 -75.28 -13.50
CA VAL A 4 10.76 -74.09 -12.65
C VAL A 4 11.56 -73.92 -11.33
N VAL A 5 12.39 -72.90 -11.02
CA VAL A 5 12.55 -71.43 -11.31
C VAL A 5 11.97 -70.52 -10.19
N ILE A 6 12.90 -69.89 -9.44
CA ILE A 6 12.92 -68.49 -8.89
C ILE A 6 12.02 -68.12 -7.67
N LEU A 7 12.57 -67.44 -6.64
CA LEU A 7 12.38 -66.00 -6.31
C LEU A 7 12.94 -65.58 -4.90
N THR A 8 13.93 -64.67 -4.90
CA THR A 8 14.23 -63.50 -3.98
C THR A 8 14.20 -63.67 -2.45
N LEU A 9 15.23 -63.37 -1.63
CA LEU A 9 16.18 -62.23 -1.54
C LEU A 9 15.49 -60.86 -1.27
N VAL A 10 15.00 -60.67 -0.04
CA VAL A 10 14.48 -59.39 0.49
C VAL A 10 14.92 -59.23 1.96
N THR A 11 15.14 -57.97 2.35
CA THR A 11 15.42 -57.39 3.69
C THR A 11 16.88 -57.23 4.12
N LEU A 12 17.59 -56.26 3.53
CA LEU A 12 18.55 -55.44 4.29
C LEU A 12 18.87 -54.09 3.61
N PHE A 13 17.87 -53.26 3.27
CA PHE A 13 18.10 -51.85 2.89
C PHE A 13 16.86 -51.01 3.19
N THR A 14 16.66 -50.61 4.45
CA THR A 14 15.70 -49.57 4.82
C THR A 14 16.32 -48.68 5.87
N CYS A 15 17.22 -47.77 5.48
CA CYS A 15 17.71 -46.67 6.34
C CYS A 15 18.54 -45.58 5.62
N VAL A 16 18.41 -45.37 4.30
CA VAL A 16 19.26 -44.36 3.60
C VAL A 16 18.48 -43.27 2.83
N GLU A 17 17.16 -43.37 2.66
CA GLU A 17 16.44 -42.39 1.82
C GLU A 17 15.85 -41.17 2.56
N TYR A 18 16.05 -41.03 3.88
CA TYR A 18 15.50 -39.90 4.67
C TYR A 18 16.42 -38.70 4.87
N SER A 19 17.50 -38.52 4.09
CA SER A 19 18.42 -37.39 4.28
C SER A 19 18.80 -36.62 3.02
N GLN A 20 17.84 -36.40 2.11
CA GLN A 20 17.95 -35.37 1.08
C GLN A 20 16.65 -34.55 0.93
N ALA A 21 15.98 -34.24 2.04
CA ALA A 21 15.14 -33.05 2.11
C ALA A 21 16.03 -31.83 2.47
N GLN A 22 17.14 -31.65 1.74
CA GLN A 22 17.86 -30.39 1.75
C GLN A 22 17.09 -29.43 0.86
N THR A 23 16.45 -28.47 1.52
CA THR A 23 15.94 -27.20 0.99
C THR A 23 16.75 -26.70 -0.21
N THR A 24 16.35 -27.11 -1.40
CA THR A 24 16.77 -26.43 -2.62
C THR A 24 15.75 -25.31 -2.81
N GLU A 25 16.07 -24.11 -2.33
CA GLU A 25 15.37 -22.92 -2.82
C GLU A 25 15.56 -22.92 -4.35
N LYS A 26 14.52 -23.33 -5.07
CA LYS A 26 14.54 -23.31 -6.53
C LYS A 26 14.64 -21.85 -6.93
N GLU A 27 15.82 -21.40 -7.31
CA GLU A 27 16.03 -20.02 -7.77
C GLU A 27 15.08 -19.74 -8.94
N MET A 28 14.01 -18.99 -8.67
CA MET A 28 13.07 -18.58 -9.70
C MET A 28 13.82 -17.76 -10.75
N THR A 29 13.54 -18.08 -12.01
CA THR A 29 14.07 -17.32 -13.15
C THR A 29 13.58 -15.86 -13.09
N ARG A 30 14.32 -14.94 -13.72
CA ARG A 30 13.93 -13.51 -13.78
C ARG A 30 12.52 -13.31 -14.36
N GLN A 31 12.10 -14.17 -15.29
CA GLN A 31 10.77 -14.12 -15.90
C GLN A 31 9.68 -14.57 -14.92
N GLU A 32 9.90 -15.64 -14.17
CA GLU A 32 8.97 -16.11 -13.13
C GLU A 32 8.81 -15.07 -12.02
N LYS A 33 9.91 -14.45 -11.56
CA LYS A 33 9.86 -13.36 -10.57
C LYS A 33 9.03 -12.17 -11.06
N LYS A 34 9.20 -11.78 -12.33
CA LYS A 34 8.43 -10.68 -12.94
C LYS A 34 6.95 -11.03 -13.04
N ALA A 35 6.61 -12.23 -13.51
CA ALA A 35 5.22 -12.67 -13.63
C ALA A 35 4.53 -12.77 -12.25
N ALA A 36 5.25 -13.26 -11.22
CA ALA A 36 4.75 -13.30 -9.86
C ALA A 36 4.49 -11.89 -9.30
N GLN A 37 5.40 -10.95 -9.54
CA GLN A 37 5.23 -9.55 -9.13
C GLN A 37 4.03 -8.91 -9.84
N GLU A 38 3.88 -9.10 -11.16
CA GLU A 38 2.74 -8.57 -11.92
C GLU A 38 1.40 -9.14 -11.43
N ALA A 39 1.37 -10.42 -11.04
CA ALA A 39 0.19 -11.03 -10.44
C ALA A 39 -0.15 -10.43 -9.07
N LEU A 40 0.88 -10.19 -8.25
CA LEU A 40 0.73 -9.54 -6.95
C LEU A 40 0.25 -8.09 -7.09
N ASP A 41 0.85 -7.31 -7.99
CA ASP A 41 0.51 -5.92 -8.23
C ASP A 41 -0.94 -5.77 -8.69
N LYS A 42 -1.40 -6.67 -9.58
CA LYS A 42 -2.82 -6.73 -10.00
C LYS A 42 -3.76 -7.04 -8.84
N MET A 43 -3.39 -7.97 -7.97
CA MET A 43 -4.18 -8.31 -6.78
C MET A 43 -4.26 -7.10 -5.84
N LEU A 44 -3.14 -6.46 -5.53
CA LEU A 44 -3.09 -5.29 -4.65
C LEU A 44 -3.86 -4.10 -5.25
N PHE A 45 -3.76 -3.88 -6.55
CA PHE A 45 -4.54 -2.85 -7.24
C PHE A 45 -6.05 -3.11 -7.14
N GLN A 46 -6.47 -4.37 -7.32
CA GLN A 46 -7.88 -4.74 -7.17
C GLN A 46 -8.37 -4.52 -5.74
N GLU A 47 -7.58 -4.88 -4.73
CA GLU A 47 -7.90 -4.60 -3.33
C GLU A 47 -7.98 -3.10 -3.03
N ALA A 48 -7.05 -2.30 -3.57
CA ALA A 48 -7.08 -0.85 -3.44
C ALA A 48 -8.32 -0.25 -4.10
N LYS A 49 -8.67 -0.73 -5.30
CA LYS A 49 -9.90 -0.32 -6.00
C LYS A 49 -11.15 -0.64 -5.19
N GLU A 50 -11.25 -1.84 -4.63
CA GLU A 50 -12.37 -2.23 -3.77
C GLU A 50 -12.44 -1.38 -2.49
N ALA A 51 -11.30 -1.07 -1.87
CA ALA A 51 -11.25 -0.21 -0.70
C ALA A 51 -11.69 1.24 -1.01
N ILE A 52 -11.33 1.75 -2.18
CA ILE A 52 -11.78 3.05 -2.72
C ILE A 52 -13.29 3.03 -2.97
N ASP A 53 -13.79 2.03 -3.71
CA ASP A 53 -15.20 1.90 -4.05
C ASP A 53 -16.08 1.79 -2.78
N ASN A 54 -15.57 1.12 -1.74
CA ASN A 54 -16.24 0.98 -0.45
C ASN A 54 -16.01 2.17 0.51
N GLN A 55 -15.16 3.14 0.15
CA GLN A 55 -14.78 4.27 1.01
C GLN A 55 -14.16 3.83 2.36
N THR A 56 -13.40 2.74 2.36
CA THR A 56 -12.75 2.18 3.57
C THR A 56 -11.28 1.89 3.30
N PHE A 57 -10.45 2.92 3.25
CA PHE A 57 -9.04 2.82 2.87
C PHE A 57 -8.12 3.71 3.69
N VAL A 58 -6.83 3.40 3.64
CA VAL A 58 -5.76 4.27 4.14
C VAL A 58 -4.68 4.36 3.09
N LEU A 59 -4.26 5.58 2.77
CA LEU A 59 -3.02 5.84 2.05
C LEU A 59 -1.92 6.04 3.09
N GLU A 60 -1.02 5.06 3.20
CA GLU A 60 0.18 5.14 4.05
C GLU A 60 1.33 5.71 3.24
N ALA A 61 1.76 6.93 3.56
CA ALA A 61 2.85 7.57 2.83
C ALA A 61 4.22 7.08 3.33
N ASP A 62 5.13 6.85 2.39
CA ASP A 62 6.55 6.57 2.66
C ASP A 62 7.47 7.71 2.21
N ARG A 63 6.93 8.66 1.44
CA ARG A 63 7.68 9.78 0.88
C ARG A 63 6.84 11.05 0.80
N VAL A 64 7.52 12.18 0.96
CA VAL A 64 6.97 13.50 0.70
C VAL A 64 7.82 14.22 -0.35
N TYR A 65 7.15 14.99 -1.21
CA TYR A 65 7.76 15.83 -2.23
C TYR A 65 7.63 17.29 -1.82
N PHE A 66 8.75 17.99 -1.81
CA PHE A 66 8.83 19.42 -1.55
C PHE A 66 8.79 20.20 -2.87
N LYS A 67 8.68 21.52 -2.73
CA LYS A 67 8.85 22.45 -3.86
C LYS A 67 10.21 22.20 -4.54
N TYR A 68 10.24 22.39 -5.86
CA TYR A 68 11.43 22.23 -6.71
C TYR A 68 11.96 20.79 -6.84
N GLY A 69 11.12 19.78 -6.59
CA GLY A 69 11.41 18.38 -6.94
C GLY A 69 12.28 17.62 -5.93
N THR A 70 12.60 18.22 -4.79
CA THR A 70 13.26 17.48 -3.69
C THR A 70 12.26 16.57 -2.97
N SER A 71 12.72 15.47 -2.40
CA SER A 71 11.88 14.54 -1.64
C SER A 71 12.59 13.99 -0.42
N ALA A 72 11.82 13.52 0.57
CA ALA A 72 12.33 12.84 1.75
C ALA A 72 11.44 11.65 2.11
N PHE A 73 12.04 10.64 2.75
CA PHE A 73 11.29 9.55 3.34
C PHE A 73 10.57 10.01 4.60
N VAL A 74 9.40 9.46 4.84
CA VAL A 74 8.57 9.76 6.01
C VAL A 74 8.03 8.48 6.64
N SER A 75 7.59 8.58 7.90
CA SER A 75 6.93 7.48 8.60
C SER A 75 5.44 7.49 8.29
N SER A 76 4.89 6.36 7.85
CA SER A 76 3.47 6.21 7.55
C SER A 76 2.58 6.41 8.78
N ASN A 77 3.07 6.12 9.98
CA ASN A 77 2.34 6.32 11.24
C ASN A 77 1.97 7.80 11.51
N THR A 78 2.66 8.74 10.87
CA THR A 78 2.41 10.18 11.04
C THR A 78 2.21 10.89 9.70
N ASN A 79 2.09 10.15 8.60
CA ASN A 79 1.93 10.67 7.25
C ASN A 79 0.97 9.73 6.50
N PHE A 80 -0.32 10.00 6.61
CA PHE A 80 -1.36 9.16 6.03
C PHE A 80 -2.64 9.93 5.74
N VAL A 81 -3.47 9.36 4.87
CA VAL A 81 -4.86 9.77 4.67
C VAL A 81 -5.75 8.55 4.88
N GLY A 82 -6.61 8.59 5.88
CA GLY A 82 -7.58 7.54 6.18
C GLY A 82 -9.01 7.96 5.83
N LEU A 83 -9.81 7.02 5.35
CA LEU A 83 -11.24 7.15 5.11
C LEU A 83 -11.98 5.88 5.58
N ASP A 84 -13.05 6.06 6.35
CA ASP A 84 -14.00 5.02 6.74
C ASP A 84 -15.43 5.58 6.67
N GLY A 85 -16.09 5.31 5.55
CA GLY A 85 -17.38 5.90 5.23
C GLY A 85 -17.28 7.42 5.12
N ASP A 86 -17.89 8.13 6.07
CA ASP A 86 -17.83 9.58 6.15
C ASP A 86 -16.69 10.09 7.04
N LYS A 87 -16.02 9.25 7.83
CA LYS A 87 -14.90 9.66 8.70
C LYS A 87 -13.61 9.70 7.93
N ALA A 88 -12.86 10.80 8.08
CA ALA A 88 -11.58 10.96 7.43
C ALA A 88 -10.56 11.65 8.32
N VAL A 89 -9.33 11.15 8.22
CA VAL A 89 -8.16 11.71 8.90
C VAL A 89 -7.09 12.00 7.87
N VAL A 90 -6.60 13.23 7.85
CA VAL A 90 -5.43 13.66 7.09
C VAL A 90 -4.35 14.02 8.10
N GLN A 91 -3.31 13.22 8.18
CA GLN A 91 -2.18 13.44 9.08
C GLN A 91 -0.91 13.57 8.24
N VAL A 92 -0.21 14.69 8.38
CA VAL A 92 1.14 14.89 7.83
C VAL A 92 1.98 15.53 8.91
N ALA A 93 3.11 14.90 9.25
CA ALA A 93 4.01 15.43 10.26
C ALA A 93 5.46 15.31 9.78
N PHE A 94 6.14 16.45 9.72
CA PHE A 94 7.55 16.56 9.41
C PHE A 94 8.34 16.59 10.71
N ASN A 95 8.90 15.46 11.13
CA ASN A 95 9.73 15.40 12.33
C ASN A 95 11.17 15.86 12.06
N VAL A 96 11.33 17.03 11.44
CA VAL A 96 12.64 17.67 11.27
C VAL A 96 12.74 18.86 12.24
N PRO A 97 13.84 18.98 13.01
CA PRO A 97 13.99 19.97 14.08
C PRO A 97 14.01 21.43 13.60
N PHE A 98 13.98 21.63 12.29
CA PHE A 98 13.85 22.92 11.65
C PHE A 98 12.84 22.70 10.52
N SER A 99 11.68 23.35 10.60
CA SER A 99 10.91 23.67 9.39
C SER A 99 11.91 24.35 8.46
N GLY A 100 12.50 23.60 7.53
CA GLY A 100 13.58 24.06 6.67
C GLY A 100 13.18 25.35 5.94
N PRO A 101 14.06 25.93 5.11
CA PRO A 101 13.69 27.05 4.23
C PRO A 101 12.41 26.84 3.38
N ASN A 102 11.89 25.60 3.33
CA ASN A 102 10.62 25.23 2.69
C ASN A 102 9.36 25.44 3.56
N GLY A 103 9.48 25.69 4.87
CA GLY A 103 8.37 26.08 5.75
C GLY A 103 7.21 25.08 5.88
N LEU A 104 7.39 23.81 5.48
CA LEU A 104 6.33 22.81 5.58
C LEU A 104 6.14 22.40 7.06
N GLY A 105 5.13 22.99 7.70
CA GLY A 105 4.59 22.51 8.97
C GLY A 105 3.68 21.29 8.75
N GLY A 106 3.47 20.52 9.82
CA GLY A 106 2.50 19.42 9.79
C GLY A 106 1.05 19.90 9.70
N ILE A 107 0.17 19.02 9.26
CA ILE A 107 -1.29 19.20 9.30
C ILE A 107 -1.91 17.97 9.96
N THR A 108 -2.92 18.22 10.79
CA THR A 108 -3.86 17.20 11.23
C THR A 108 -5.25 17.72 10.95
N VAL A 109 -6.00 17.05 10.07
CA VAL A 109 -7.43 17.26 9.90
C VAL A 109 -8.12 15.96 10.25
N ASP A 110 -8.82 15.96 11.36
CA ASP A 110 -9.68 14.87 11.81
C ASP A 110 -11.13 15.36 11.72
N GLY A 111 -11.96 14.65 10.95
CA GLY A 111 -13.35 15.02 10.76
C GLY A 111 -14.05 14.19 9.70
N ASN A 112 -14.86 14.85 8.87
CA ASN A 112 -15.70 14.16 7.89
C ASN A 112 -15.31 14.45 6.44
N ALA A 113 -15.33 13.41 5.62
CA ALA A 113 -15.21 13.51 4.18
C ALA A 113 -16.52 13.98 3.54
N SER A 114 -16.40 14.76 2.47
CA SER A 114 -17.50 15.20 1.63
C SER A 114 -17.04 15.31 0.18
N ASN A 115 -18.00 15.37 -0.75
CA ASN A 115 -17.72 15.46 -2.19
C ASN A 115 -16.79 14.36 -2.72
N TYR A 116 -16.87 13.16 -2.15
CA TYR A 116 -16.08 12.02 -2.60
C TYR A 116 -16.44 11.67 -4.05
N LYS A 117 -15.44 11.68 -4.93
CA LYS A 117 -15.59 11.37 -6.34
C LYS A 117 -14.46 10.47 -6.79
N VAL A 118 -14.81 9.43 -7.54
CA VAL A 118 -13.87 8.52 -8.20
C VAL A 118 -14.05 8.65 -9.70
N LYS A 119 -12.95 8.78 -10.44
CA LYS A 119 -12.92 8.75 -11.90
C LYS A 119 -11.86 7.76 -12.36
N THR A 120 -12.19 6.94 -13.34
CA THR A 120 -11.22 6.06 -13.99
C THR A 120 -10.99 6.54 -15.42
N ASP A 121 -9.73 6.73 -15.80
CA ASP A 121 -9.38 7.15 -17.15
C ASP A 121 -9.39 5.96 -18.15
N LYS A 122 -9.17 6.24 -19.44
CA LYS A 122 -9.13 5.21 -20.49
C LYS A 122 -7.98 4.20 -20.33
N LYS A 123 -6.95 4.54 -19.55
CA LYS A 123 -5.79 3.67 -19.26
C LYS A 123 -6.01 2.85 -17.99
N GLY A 124 -7.10 3.06 -17.26
CA GLY A 124 -7.42 2.38 -16.01
C GLY A 124 -6.84 3.06 -14.77
N ASN A 125 -6.24 4.25 -14.89
CA ASN A 125 -5.78 5.01 -13.73
C ASN A 125 -6.99 5.52 -12.95
N ILE A 126 -6.90 5.51 -11.62
CA ILE A 126 -7.98 5.94 -10.73
C ILE A 126 -7.60 7.31 -10.14
N HIS A 127 -8.54 8.24 -10.21
CA HIS A 127 -8.46 9.57 -9.62
C HIS A 127 -9.54 9.71 -8.56
N VAL A 128 -9.15 9.89 -7.31
CA VAL A 128 -10.05 10.14 -6.18
C VAL A 128 -9.94 11.60 -5.77
N SER A 129 -11.06 12.26 -5.48
CA SER A 129 -11.06 13.60 -4.89
C SER A 129 -12.09 13.67 -3.78
N MET A 130 -11.75 14.35 -2.68
CA MET A 130 -12.64 14.60 -1.56
C MET A 130 -12.23 15.86 -0.80
N ASN A 131 -13.16 16.40 -0.01
CA ASN A 131 -12.88 17.41 0.99
C ASN A 131 -12.96 16.75 2.38
N VAL A 132 -12.03 17.08 3.27
CA VAL A 132 -12.05 16.65 4.67
C VAL A 132 -12.24 17.87 5.56
N MET A 133 -13.30 17.87 6.37
CA MET A 133 -13.67 18.97 7.24
C MET A 133 -13.55 18.56 8.70
N GLY A 134 -12.60 19.16 9.41
CA GLY A 134 -12.44 19.06 10.85
C GLY A 134 -12.94 20.30 11.59
N ILE A 135 -12.60 20.41 12.88
CA ILE A 135 -13.00 21.56 13.71
C ILE A 135 -12.10 22.76 13.40
N GLY A 136 -12.65 23.75 12.67
CA GLY A 136 -11.94 25.00 12.34
C GLY A 136 -10.84 24.87 11.27
N ILE A 137 -10.66 23.67 10.70
CA ILE A 137 -9.64 23.36 9.70
C ILE A 137 -10.21 22.41 8.64
N SER A 138 -9.80 22.56 7.38
CA SER A 138 -10.15 21.61 6.33
C SER A 138 -9.03 21.42 5.32
N ALA A 139 -9.13 20.33 4.55
CA ALA A 139 -8.23 20.05 3.45
C ALA A 139 -8.99 19.48 2.26
N GLN A 140 -8.61 19.88 1.05
CA GLN A 140 -8.94 19.13 -0.15
C GLN A 140 -7.86 18.08 -0.39
N VAL A 141 -8.29 16.88 -0.76
CA VAL A 141 -7.45 15.71 -0.98
C VAL A 141 -7.70 15.18 -2.39
N ASN A 142 -6.64 15.06 -3.19
CA ASN A 142 -6.68 14.44 -4.51
C ASN A 142 -5.68 13.28 -4.54
N ILE A 143 -6.13 12.10 -4.95
CA ILE A 143 -5.31 10.88 -4.97
C ILE A 143 -5.29 10.31 -6.38
N ASP A 144 -4.10 10.01 -6.87
CA ASP A 144 -3.86 9.38 -8.16
C ASP A 144 -3.27 7.98 -7.96
N ILE A 145 -3.93 6.97 -8.54
CA ILE A 145 -3.48 5.58 -8.52
C ILE A 145 -3.25 5.11 -9.97
N PRO A 146 -2.00 4.81 -10.36
CA PRO A 146 -1.70 4.21 -11.65
C PRO A 146 -2.33 2.84 -11.80
N TYR A 147 -2.79 2.52 -13.01
CA TYR A 147 -3.37 1.21 -13.31
C TYR A 147 -2.41 0.06 -12.96
N GLY A 148 -2.93 -0.93 -12.23
CA GLY A 148 -2.19 -2.15 -11.91
C GLY A 148 -1.19 -2.01 -10.77
N SER A 149 -1.26 -0.95 -9.95
CA SER A 149 -0.46 -0.81 -8.73
C SER A 149 -1.31 -0.24 -7.60
N ASN A 150 -1.06 -0.62 -6.34
CA ASN A 150 -1.64 0.07 -5.18
C ASN A 150 -0.81 1.27 -4.71
N ASN A 151 0.31 1.57 -5.37
CA ASN A 151 1.05 2.80 -5.13
C ASN A 151 0.19 3.99 -5.58
N ALA A 152 0.21 5.05 -4.78
CA ALA A 152 -0.56 6.24 -5.05
C ALA A 152 0.23 7.50 -4.71
N THR A 153 -0.13 8.59 -5.37
CA THR A 153 0.29 9.94 -5.01
C THR A 153 -0.92 10.67 -4.45
N VAL A 154 -0.72 11.47 -3.41
CA VAL A 154 -1.75 12.32 -2.83
C VAL A 154 -1.30 13.76 -2.75
N ASP A 155 -2.14 14.64 -3.27
CA ASP A 155 -2.04 16.09 -3.14
C ASP A 155 -3.01 16.57 -2.06
N ILE A 156 -2.48 17.29 -1.08
CA ILE A 156 -3.21 17.80 0.08
C ILE A 156 -3.16 19.34 0.06
N LEU A 157 -4.33 19.95 -0.01
CA LEU A 157 -4.53 21.39 -0.07
C LEU A 157 -5.31 21.85 1.18
N PRO A 158 -4.63 22.21 2.28
CA PRO A 158 -5.25 22.86 3.43
C PRO A 158 -5.94 24.19 3.10
N ASN A 159 -6.97 24.55 3.84
CA ASN A 159 -7.68 25.83 3.69
C ASN A 159 -7.11 27.00 4.51
N PHE A 160 -6.14 26.74 5.41
CA PHE A 160 -5.62 27.73 6.36
C PHE A 160 -4.28 28.33 5.95
N ASN A 161 -3.65 27.84 4.87
CA ASN A 161 -2.47 28.43 4.26
C ASN A 161 -2.40 28.07 2.76
N SER A 162 -1.41 28.59 2.05
CA SER A 162 -1.15 28.27 0.64
C SER A 162 -0.18 27.09 0.45
N SER A 163 0.04 26.29 1.51
CA SER A 163 0.90 25.13 1.42
C SER A 163 0.21 24.05 0.59
N HIS A 164 1.00 23.43 -0.29
CA HIS A 164 0.61 22.26 -1.06
C HIS A 164 1.57 21.14 -0.68
N MET A 165 1.03 20.01 -0.26
CA MET A 165 1.82 18.85 0.15
C MET A 165 1.49 17.68 -0.76
N THR A 166 2.51 17.17 -1.43
CA THR A 166 2.41 15.98 -2.27
C THR A 166 3.14 14.85 -1.57
N LEU A 167 2.45 13.74 -1.30
CA LEU A 167 3.04 12.53 -0.73
C LEU A 167 2.87 11.36 -1.68
N SER A 168 3.72 10.34 -1.56
CA SER A 168 3.48 9.04 -2.19
C SER A 168 3.60 7.90 -1.20
N GLY A 169 2.92 6.82 -1.52
CA GLY A 169 2.85 5.64 -0.68
C GLY A 169 1.90 4.62 -1.26
N GLN A 170 1.23 3.87 -0.39
CA GLN A 170 0.34 2.78 -0.79
C GLN A 170 -1.06 2.96 -0.25
N ILE A 171 -2.07 2.68 -1.10
CA ILE A 171 -3.45 2.54 -0.66
C ILE A 171 -3.67 1.10 -0.21
N LEU A 172 -4.18 0.97 1.01
CA LEU A 172 -4.50 -0.29 1.66
C LEU A 172 -5.96 -0.27 2.10
N PRO A 173 -6.67 -1.42 2.04
CA PRO A 173 -7.92 -1.59 2.77
C PRO A 173 -7.70 -1.26 4.25
N LEU A 174 -8.63 -0.53 4.88
CA LEU A 174 -8.50 -0.06 6.26
C LEU A 174 -8.05 -1.16 7.24
N LYS A 175 -8.65 -2.35 7.13
CA LYS A 175 -8.32 -3.54 7.95
C LYS A 175 -6.88 -4.06 7.82
N LYS A 176 -6.17 -3.69 6.75
CA LYS A 176 -4.78 -4.08 6.49
C LYS A 176 -3.78 -2.98 6.83
N ALA A 177 -4.24 -1.73 6.95
CA ALA A 177 -3.41 -0.57 7.24
C ALA A 177 -2.76 -0.69 8.63
N ASN A 178 -1.45 -0.52 8.68
CA ASN A 178 -0.64 -0.55 9.89
C ASN A 178 -1.01 0.57 10.86
N VAL A 179 -1.34 1.76 10.34
CA VAL A 179 -1.70 2.94 11.14
C VAL A 179 -2.87 2.65 12.09
N PHE A 180 -3.81 1.78 11.67
CA PHE A 180 -5.06 1.52 12.37
C PHE A 180 -5.21 0.08 12.90
N LYS A 181 -4.14 -0.73 12.89
CA LYS A 181 -4.20 -2.07 13.52
C LYS A 181 -4.52 -1.95 15.01
N GLY A 182 -5.77 -2.29 15.38
CA GLY A 182 -6.26 -2.22 16.75
C GLY A 182 -6.72 -0.84 17.22
N ARG A 183 -6.99 0.10 16.29
CA ARG A 183 -7.53 1.43 16.60
C ARG A 183 -8.63 1.78 15.61
N SER A 184 -9.71 2.39 16.08
CA SER A 184 -10.72 2.99 15.20
C SER A 184 -10.16 4.27 14.56
N LEU A 185 -10.72 4.63 13.40
CA LEU A 185 -10.64 6.00 12.88
C LEU A 185 -11.33 6.98 13.81
#